data_AF-A0A8J1JUH1-F1
#
_entry.id   AF-A0A8J1JUH1-F1
#
_cell.length_a   1.000
_cell.length_b   1.000
_cell.length_c   1.000
_cell.angle_alpha   90.00
_cell.angle_beta   90.00
_cell.angle_gamma   90.00
#
_symmetry.space_group_name_H-M   'P 1'
#
loop_
_entity.id
_entity.type
_entity.pdbx_description
1 polymer ?
#
loop_
_entity_poly.entity_id
_entity_poly.type
_entity_poly.pdbx_seq_one_letter_code
_entity_poly.pdbx_strand_id
1 'polypeptide(L)'
;MDFQMSQSASLEQHALTFAYSEVEAARIIESSKGNSTFLTSISNQDVIKDYEKERRKLIGLELHAITLTEYYRAKRIPRGLRVSLRPTIFNDNLEFAKKYEQIVNKCSFDIILLNIEYLQREVMETKQRLQTIECELKQQTNTEVYQEQLRHMEESLSKHRQSIEERKRLKFHRDEADYNTGRIYRWQRESGTTWTPRGPRREGPQQDLRSMRSTRPTWSPAGAGPSRSPQGQGGVVGDTGGRKDRRQQPQRRARTFKKRW
;
A
#
# COMPACT_ATOMS: atom_id res chain seq x y z
N MET A 1 -31.04 -21.09 -82.31
CA MET A 1 -30.44 -20.00 -81.54
C MET A 1 -30.83 -20.24 -80.09
N ASP A 2 -30.13 -21.17 -79.42
CA ASP A 2 -28.83 -20.93 -78.75
C ASP A 2 -29.04 -20.00 -77.53
N PHE A 3 -28.58 -20.25 -76.32
CA PHE A 3 -27.61 -21.21 -75.79
C PHE A 3 -27.81 -21.29 -74.26
N GLN A 4 -27.39 -22.43 -73.74
CA GLN A 4 -27.32 -22.91 -72.36
C GLN A 4 -26.46 -22.05 -71.41
N MET A 5 -26.67 -22.16 -70.09
CA MET A 5 -25.74 -22.03 -68.93
C MET A 5 -26.63 -21.86 -67.67
N SER A 6 -27.01 -22.85 -66.85
CA SER A 6 -26.25 -23.82 -66.04
C SER A 6 -25.10 -23.22 -65.21
N GLN A 7 -25.30 -23.32 -63.89
CA GLN A 7 -24.33 -23.43 -62.79
C GLN A 7 -23.67 -22.19 -62.20
N SER A 8 -24.08 -21.89 -60.96
CA SER A 8 -23.22 -21.98 -59.75
C SER A 8 -24.15 -21.89 -58.52
N ALA A 9 -24.55 -22.98 -57.86
CA ALA A 9 -23.78 -23.75 -56.88
C ALA A 9 -23.13 -22.90 -55.78
N SER A 10 -23.73 -23.01 -54.59
CA SER A 10 -23.10 -23.01 -53.27
C SER A 10 -22.68 -21.67 -52.64
N LEU A 11 -22.80 -21.67 -51.32
CA LEU A 11 -22.52 -20.63 -50.32
C LEU A 11 -23.73 -19.71 -50.15
N GLU A 12 -24.54 -19.80 -49.10
CA GLU A 12 -24.10 -19.85 -47.71
C GLU A 12 -25.11 -20.65 -46.86
N GLN A 13 -24.74 -21.87 -46.47
CA GLN A 13 -25.07 -22.32 -45.13
C GLN A 13 -24.26 -21.44 -44.16
N HIS A 14 -24.63 -20.17 -44.05
CA HIS A 14 -24.32 -19.41 -42.85
C HIS A 14 -24.94 -20.22 -41.73
N ALA A 15 -24.11 -20.63 -40.77
CA ALA A 15 -24.53 -21.37 -39.60
C ALA A 15 -25.89 -20.84 -39.15
N LEU A 16 -26.96 -21.63 -39.36
CA LEU A 16 -28.31 -21.31 -38.93
C LEU A 16 -28.27 -21.27 -37.41
N THR A 17 -27.83 -20.13 -36.90
CA THR A 17 -27.62 -19.90 -35.48
C THR A 17 -29.01 -19.62 -34.98
N PHE A 18 -29.62 -20.65 -34.40
CA PHE A 18 -30.90 -20.51 -33.73
C PHE A 18 -30.80 -19.35 -32.73
N ALA A 19 -31.67 -18.36 -32.90
CA ALA A 19 -31.74 -17.17 -32.05
C ALA A 19 -33.19 -16.99 -31.62
N TYR A 20 -33.40 -16.81 -30.32
CA TYR A 20 -34.72 -16.48 -29.78
C TYR A 20 -35.11 -15.06 -30.20
N SER A 21 -36.36 -14.89 -30.63
CA SER A 21 -36.94 -13.55 -30.81
C SER A 21 -37.11 -12.85 -29.46
N GLU A 22 -37.11 -11.51 -29.42
CA GLU A 22 -37.33 -10.76 -28.18
C GLU A 22 -38.65 -11.11 -27.49
N VAL A 23 -39.67 -11.43 -28.28
CA VAL A 23 -40.99 -11.87 -27.79
C VAL A 23 -40.92 -13.25 -27.13
N GLU A 24 -40.16 -14.19 -27.70
CA GLU A 24 -39.91 -15.50 -27.10
C GLU A 24 -39.03 -15.39 -25.86
N ALA A 25 -37.99 -14.55 -25.89
CA ALA A 25 -37.14 -14.28 -24.74
C ALA A 25 -37.94 -13.69 -23.56
N ALA A 26 -38.81 -12.70 -23.82
CA ALA A 26 -39.70 -12.13 -22.82
C ALA A 26 -40.64 -13.19 -22.23
N ARG A 27 -41.26 -14.03 -23.09
CA ARG A 27 -42.12 -15.13 -22.63
C ARG A 27 -41.37 -16.14 -21.75
N ILE A 28 -40.14 -16.50 -22.11
CA ILE A 28 -39.29 -17.42 -21.34
C ILE A 28 -38.91 -16.81 -19.98
N ILE A 29 -38.55 -15.52 -19.96
CA ILE A 29 -38.20 -14.80 -18.72
C ILE A 29 -39.41 -14.69 -17.79
N GLU A 30 -40.58 -14.33 -18.31
CA GLU A 30 -41.81 -14.16 -17.53
C GLU A 30 -42.36 -15.51 -17.01
N SER A 31 -42.03 -16.61 -17.69
CA SER A 31 -42.29 -17.98 -17.24
C SER A 31 -41.45 -18.39 -16.02
N SER A 32 -40.31 -17.72 -15.80
CA SER A 32 -39.42 -17.97 -14.66
C SER A 32 -39.98 -17.35 -13.37
N LYS A 33 -40.70 -18.14 -12.57
CA LYS A 33 -41.25 -17.73 -11.27
C LYS A 33 -40.25 -17.90 -10.10
N GLY A 34 -38.99 -17.56 -10.34
CA GLY A 34 -37.94 -17.62 -9.32
C GLY A 34 -37.73 -16.27 -8.63
N ASN A 35 -37.50 -16.27 -7.32
CA ASN A 35 -37.03 -15.08 -6.63
C ASN A 35 -35.55 -14.85 -6.97
N SER A 36 -35.23 -13.77 -7.68
CA SER A 36 -33.85 -13.42 -8.06
C SER A 36 -33.06 -12.76 -6.92
N THR A 37 -33.65 -12.53 -5.74
CA THR A 37 -32.98 -11.82 -4.65
C THR A 37 -31.70 -12.50 -4.18
N PHE A 38 -31.51 -13.81 -4.39
CA PHE A 38 -30.25 -14.49 -4.05
C PHE A 38 -29.05 -14.05 -4.92
N LEU A 39 -29.31 -13.55 -6.13
CA LEU A 39 -28.27 -13.01 -7.03
C LEU A 39 -27.89 -11.58 -6.64
N THR A 40 -28.78 -10.86 -5.99
CA THR A 40 -28.58 -9.46 -5.56
C THR A 40 -28.37 -9.30 -4.06
N SER A 41 -28.55 -10.36 -3.27
CA SER A 41 -28.35 -10.32 -1.82
C SER A 41 -26.86 -10.23 -1.53
N ILE A 42 -26.43 -9.07 -1.04
CA ILE A 42 -25.08 -8.89 -0.51
C ILE A 42 -24.95 -9.79 0.72
N SER A 43 -23.89 -10.60 0.77
CA SER A 43 -23.63 -11.44 1.94
C SER A 43 -23.43 -10.55 3.16
N ASN A 44 -23.99 -10.94 4.32
CA ASN A 44 -23.78 -10.22 5.59
C ASN A 44 -22.28 -10.02 5.91
N GLN A 45 -21.42 -10.92 5.44
CA GLN A 45 -19.96 -10.80 5.58
C GLN A 45 -19.37 -9.65 4.74
N ASP A 46 -19.96 -9.34 3.60
CA ASP A 46 -19.48 -8.27 2.72
C ASP A 46 -19.89 -6.89 3.28
N VAL A 47 -21.10 -6.76 3.83
CA VAL A 47 -21.55 -5.53 4.52
C VAL A 47 -20.66 -5.22 5.74
N ILE A 48 -20.28 -6.23 6.52
CA ILE A 48 -19.36 -6.10 7.66
C ILE A 48 -17.98 -5.60 7.22
N LYS A 49 -17.43 -6.15 6.12
CA LYS A 49 -16.13 -5.72 5.58
C LYS A 49 -16.18 -4.29 5.06
N ASP A 50 -17.26 -3.93 4.39
CA ASP A 50 -17.46 -2.58 3.89
C ASP A 50 -17.61 -1.57 5.03
N TYR A 51 -18.34 -1.93 6.09
CA TYR A 51 -18.40 -1.15 7.32
C TYR A 51 -17.02 -0.97 7.95
N GLU A 52 -16.25 -2.04 8.11
CA GLU A 52 -14.90 -1.96 8.68
C GLU A 52 -13.99 -1.05 7.85
N LYS A 53 -14.01 -1.21 6.52
CA LYS A 53 -13.22 -0.41 5.57
C LYS A 53 -13.59 1.06 5.67
N GLU A 54 -14.87 1.38 5.64
CA GLU A 54 -15.34 2.76 5.70
C GLU A 54 -15.06 3.37 7.09
N ARG A 55 -15.14 2.58 8.17
CA ARG A 55 -14.72 3.02 9.51
C ARG A 55 -13.22 3.32 9.60
N ARG A 56 -12.37 2.46 9.04
CA ARG A 56 -10.91 2.71 9.00
C ARG A 56 -10.60 3.98 8.22
N LYS A 57 -11.25 4.19 7.08
CA LYS A 57 -11.15 5.43 6.29
C LYS A 57 -11.53 6.64 7.15
N LEU A 58 -12.67 6.59 7.84
CA LEU A 58 -13.14 7.66 8.71
C LEU A 58 -12.13 8.01 9.80
N ILE A 59 -11.61 7.01 10.52
CA ILE A 59 -10.58 7.20 11.55
C ILE A 59 -9.35 7.90 10.97
N GLY A 60 -8.89 7.46 9.80
CA GLY A 60 -7.76 8.06 9.11
C GLY A 60 -7.98 9.54 8.77
N LEU A 61 -9.17 9.87 8.25
CA LEU A 61 -9.55 11.24 7.89
C LEU A 61 -9.69 12.15 9.12
N GLU A 62 -10.38 11.69 10.17
CA GLU A 62 -10.57 12.46 11.40
C GLU A 62 -9.23 12.77 12.07
N LEU A 63 -8.37 11.74 12.25
CA LEU A 63 -7.04 11.94 12.82
C LEU A 63 -6.18 12.83 11.92
N HIS A 64 -6.37 12.81 10.60
CA HIS A 64 -5.66 13.73 9.73
C HIS A 64 -6.11 15.18 9.90
N ALA A 65 -7.42 15.44 9.96
CA ALA A 65 -7.98 16.77 10.17
C ALA A 65 -7.57 17.35 11.53
N ILE A 66 -7.68 16.55 12.60
CA ILE A 66 -7.26 16.93 13.96
C ILE A 66 -5.77 17.30 13.94
N THR A 67 -4.93 16.44 13.37
CA THR A 67 -3.48 16.69 13.38
C THR A 67 -3.10 17.94 12.61
N LEU A 68 -3.70 18.20 11.44
CA LEU A 68 -3.46 19.45 10.70
C LEU A 68 -3.96 20.69 11.45
N THR A 69 -5.09 20.58 12.15
CA THR A 69 -5.62 21.66 12.97
C THR A 69 -4.63 22.03 14.09
N GLU A 70 -4.03 21.03 14.74
CA GLU A 70 -3.02 21.26 15.77
C GLU A 70 -1.73 21.87 15.21
N TYR A 71 -1.29 21.46 14.02
CA TYR A 71 -0.17 22.12 13.32
C TYR A 71 -0.47 23.60 13.06
N TYR A 72 -1.68 23.92 12.58
CA TYR A 72 -2.08 25.29 12.31
C TYR A 72 -2.15 26.14 13.59
N ARG A 73 -2.73 25.60 14.67
CA ARG A 73 -2.80 26.26 15.99
C ARG A 73 -1.41 26.53 16.56
N ALA A 74 -0.52 25.55 16.48
CA ALA A 74 0.86 25.68 16.94
C ALA A 74 1.75 26.53 16.02
N LYS A 75 1.22 27.06 14.90
CA LYS A 75 1.98 27.80 13.87
C LYS A 75 3.18 27.02 13.34
N ARG A 76 3.01 25.71 13.15
CA ARG A 76 4.03 24.77 12.66
C ARG A 76 3.60 24.17 11.32
N ILE A 77 4.56 24.03 10.41
CA ILE A 77 4.35 23.42 9.10
C ILE A 77 4.92 21.99 9.14
N PRO A 78 4.09 20.95 8.87
CA PRO A 78 4.57 19.57 8.81
C PRO A 78 5.70 19.42 7.80
N ARG A 79 6.71 18.59 8.09
CA ARG A 79 7.86 18.38 7.18
C ARG A 79 7.49 18.14 5.70
N GLY A 80 6.40 17.41 5.46
CA GLY A 80 5.94 17.11 4.10
C GLY A 80 5.31 18.28 3.35
N LEU A 81 4.91 19.35 4.06
CA LEU A 81 4.32 20.58 3.49
C LEU A 81 5.29 21.76 3.52
N ARG A 82 6.51 21.57 4.05
CA ARG A 82 7.55 22.60 4.01
C ARG A 82 8.06 22.72 2.58
N VAL A 83 7.87 23.90 2.01
CA VAL A 83 8.33 24.21 0.67
C VAL A 83 9.82 24.58 0.75
N SER A 84 10.67 23.85 0.02
CA SER A 84 12.13 24.05 0.02
C SER A 84 12.59 25.07 -1.03
N LEU A 85 11.75 26.04 -1.37
CA LEU A 85 12.09 27.09 -2.32
C LEU A 85 13.12 28.04 -1.67
N ARG A 86 14.15 28.38 -2.43
CA ARG A 86 15.20 29.33 -2.05
C ARG A 86 15.19 30.48 -3.04
N PRO A 87 15.34 31.73 -2.57
CA PRO A 87 15.70 32.85 -3.43
C PRO A 87 16.89 32.52 -4.34
N THR A 88 16.70 32.60 -5.64
CA THR A 88 17.80 32.49 -6.61
C THR A 88 18.49 33.83 -6.86
N ILE A 89 17.75 34.93 -6.65
CA ILE A 89 18.21 36.31 -6.81
C ILE A 89 18.14 36.98 -5.43
N PHE A 90 19.16 37.77 -5.08
CA PHE A 90 19.26 38.46 -3.78
C PHE A 90 19.30 37.54 -2.55
N ASN A 91 19.92 36.36 -2.68
CA ASN A 91 20.13 35.43 -1.56
C ASN A 91 21.02 36.01 -0.44
N ASP A 92 21.92 36.93 -0.78
CA ASP A 92 22.81 37.61 0.19
C ASP A 92 22.07 38.67 1.01
N ASN A 93 20.94 39.17 0.51
CA ASN A 93 20.09 40.10 1.25
C ASN A 93 19.21 39.32 2.24
N LEU A 94 19.62 39.34 3.52
CA LEU A 94 18.90 38.69 4.62
C LEU A 94 17.45 39.16 4.76
N GLU A 95 17.16 40.42 4.47
CA GLU A 95 15.81 40.97 4.54
C GLU A 95 14.92 40.39 3.43
N PHE A 96 15.46 40.31 2.21
CA PHE A 96 14.77 39.69 1.08
C PHE A 96 14.50 38.20 1.35
N ALA A 97 15.51 37.46 1.81
CA ALA A 97 15.38 36.05 2.13
C ALA A 97 14.32 35.81 3.23
N LYS A 98 14.28 36.66 4.25
CA LYS A 98 13.28 36.59 5.33
C LYS A 98 11.87 36.87 4.82
N LYS A 99 11.68 37.90 3.99
CA LYS A 99 10.37 38.22 3.38
C LYS A 99 9.90 37.10 2.45
N TYR A 100 10.81 36.53 1.65
CA TYR A 100 10.53 35.40 0.77
C TYR A 100 10.07 34.17 1.57
N GLU A 101 10.78 33.84 2.65
CA GLU A 101 10.40 32.74 3.54
C GLU A 101 9.01 32.95 4.14
N GLN A 102 8.69 34.17 4.60
CA GLN A 102 7.37 34.49 5.16
C GLN A 102 6.24 34.29 4.15
N ILE A 103 6.44 34.67 2.88
CA ILE A 103 5.45 34.46 1.81
C ILE A 103 5.24 32.96 1.59
N VAL A 104 6.33 32.19 1.48
CA VAL A 104 6.26 30.73 1.30
C VAL A 104 5.58 30.05 2.49
N ASN A 105 5.89 30.47 3.72
CA ASN A 105 5.26 29.98 4.95
C ASN A 105 3.75 30.24 4.92
N LYS A 106 3.33 31.44 4.52
CA LYS A 106 1.91 31.79 4.38
C LYS A 106 1.22 30.84 3.40
N CYS A 107 1.81 30.59 2.23
CA CYS A 107 1.26 29.63 1.27
C CYS A 107 1.13 28.22 1.88
N SER A 108 2.14 27.74 2.62
CA SER A 108 2.07 26.45 3.31
C SER A 108 0.93 26.41 4.35
N PHE A 109 0.67 27.49 5.09
CA PHE A 109 -0.47 27.57 6.01
C PHE A 109 -1.81 27.60 5.27
N ASP A 110 -1.90 28.33 4.17
CA ASP A 110 -3.11 28.38 3.34
C ASP A 110 -3.41 26.98 2.76
N ILE A 111 -2.39 26.22 2.35
CA ILE A 111 -2.54 24.80 1.96
C ILE A 111 -3.02 23.93 3.14
N ILE A 112 -2.53 24.16 4.35
CA ILE A 112 -3.02 23.43 5.54
C ILE A 112 -4.51 23.68 5.74
N LEU A 113 -4.97 24.94 5.65
CA LEU A 113 -6.38 25.29 5.78
C LEU A 113 -7.24 24.65 4.68
N LEU A 114 -6.79 24.71 3.42
CA LEU A 114 -7.46 24.06 2.30
C LEU A 114 -7.64 22.55 2.56
N ASN A 115 -6.60 21.88 3.05
CA ASN A 115 -6.69 20.46 3.40
C ASN A 115 -7.68 20.21 4.54
N ILE A 116 -7.68 21.03 5.59
CA ILE A 116 -8.62 20.89 6.71
C ILE A 116 -10.07 21.02 6.21
N GLU A 117 -10.35 22.00 5.37
CA GLU A 117 -11.69 22.23 4.82
C GLU A 117 -12.21 21.02 4.03
N TYR A 118 -11.41 20.50 3.10
CA TYR A 118 -11.81 19.34 2.29
C TYR A 118 -11.86 18.05 3.13
N LEU A 119 -10.96 17.88 4.10
CA LEU A 119 -11.02 16.74 5.02
C LEU A 119 -12.29 16.76 5.87
N GLN A 120 -12.73 17.93 6.34
CA GLN A 120 -13.96 18.06 7.11
C GLN A 120 -15.20 17.67 6.27
N ARG A 121 -15.24 18.10 5.00
CA ARG A 121 -16.30 17.69 4.06
C ARG A 121 -16.32 16.18 3.84
N GLU A 122 -15.16 15.58 3.53
CA GLU A 122 -15.03 14.13 3.34
C GLU A 122 -15.39 13.35 4.61
N VAL A 123 -15.03 13.84 5.80
CA VAL A 123 -15.41 13.23 7.09
C VAL A 123 -16.94 13.21 7.24
N MET A 124 -17.63 14.29 6.88
CA MET A 124 -19.09 14.34 6.95
C MET A 124 -19.74 13.37 5.95
N GLU A 125 -19.27 13.32 4.71
CA GLU A 125 -19.77 12.39 3.69
C GLU A 125 -19.55 10.93 4.08
N THR A 126 -18.35 10.58 4.55
CA THR A 126 -18.06 9.21 5.00
C THR A 126 -18.89 8.85 6.24
N LYS A 127 -19.19 9.79 7.16
CA LYS A 127 -20.12 9.55 8.28
C LYS A 127 -21.53 9.22 7.80
N GLN A 128 -22.03 9.94 6.79
CA GLN A 128 -23.36 9.66 6.21
C GLN A 128 -23.39 8.28 5.56
N ARG A 129 -22.38 7.92 4.76
CA ARG A 129 -22.26 6.56 4.17
C ARG A 129 -22.22 5.48 5.24
N LEU A 130 -21.48 5.73 6.32
CA LEU A 130 -21.40 4.81 7.45
C LEU A 130 -22.76 4.58 8.11
N GLN A 131 -23.56 5.64 8.28
CA GLN A 131 -24.92 5.53 8.84
C GLN A 131 -25.82 4.65 7.98
N THR A 132 -25.74 4.76 6.65
CA THR A 132 -26.49 3.89 5.74
C THR A 132 -26.11 2.42 5.94
N ILE A 133 -24.80 2.13 5.99
CA ILE A 133 -24.29 0.77 6.22
C ILE A 133 -24.70 0.27 7.62
N GLU A 134 -24.65 1.11 8.66
CA GLU A 134 -25.12 0.75 10.00
C GLU A 134 -26.62 0.41 10.04
N CYS A 135 -27.45 1.12 9.27
CA CYS A 135 -28.87 0.82 9.13
C CYS A 135 -29.10 -0.53 8.43
N GLU A 136 -28.32 -0.86 7.41
CA GLU A 136 -28.37 -2.17 6.73
C GLU A 136 -27.93 -3.30 7.65
N LEU A 137 -26.83 -3.10 8.39
CA LEU A 137 -26.32 -4.06 9.38
C LEU A 137 -27.36 -4.35 10.47
N LYS A 138 -27.99 -3.32 11.04
CA LYS A 138 -29.01 -3.47 12.11
C LYS A 138 -30.23 -4.27 11.66
N GLN A 139 -30.63 -4.17 10.40
CA GLN A 139 -31.75 -4.95 9.85
C GLN A 139 -31.43 -6.44 9.72
N GLN A 140 -30.15 -6.79 9.69
CA GLN A 140 -29.65 -8.16 9.49
C GLN A 140 -29.18 -8.82 10.81
N THR A 141 -29.20 -8.07 11.93
CA THR A 141 -28.57 -8.49 13.19
C THR A 141 -29.55 -9.26 14.09
N ASN A 142 -29.40 -10.59 14.20
CA ASN A 142 -30.09 -11.40 15.23
C ASN A 142 -29.30 -12.64 15.73
N THR A 143 -28.01 -12.76 15.41
CA THR A 143 -27.21 -13.96 15.70
C THR A 143 -26.06 -13.65 16.66
N GLU A 144 -25.84 -14.44 17.70
CA GLU A 144 -24.74 -14.28 18.67
C GLU A 144 -23.34 -14.24 17.99
N VAL A 145 -23.15 -15.03 16.94
CA VAL A 145 -21.92 -15.04 16.11
C VAL A 145 -21.63 -13.66 15.51
N TYR A 146 -22.69 -12.90 15.18
CA TYR A 146 -22.57 -11.57 14.60
C TYR A 146 -22.10 -10.54 15.62
N GLN A 147 -22.55 -10.65 16.87
CA GLN A 147 -22.11 -9.77 17.95
C GLN A 147 -20.62 -9.96 18.27
N GLU A 148 -20.15 -11.21 18.26
CA GLU A 148 -18.72 -11.50 18.46
C GLU A 148 -17.85 -10.93 17.33
N GLN A 149 -18.31 -11.04 16.07
CA GLN A 149 -17.62 -10.45 14.92
C GLN A 149 -17.53 -8.92 15.01
N LEU A 150 -18.61 -8.25 15.43
CA LEU A 150 -18.60 -6.80 15.66
C LEU A 150 -17.60 -6.42 16.76
N ARG A 151 -17.56 -7.18 17.86
CA ARG A 151 -16.63 -6.92 18.97
C ARG A 151 -15.17 -7.03 18.53
N HIS A 152 -14.81 -8.10 17.82
CA HIS A 152 -13.46 -8.27 17.28
C HIS A 152 -13.09 -7.15 16.29
N MET A 153 -14.04 -6.73 15.46
CA MET A 153 -13.84 -5.61 14.54
C MET A 153 -13.60 -4.30 15.29
N GLU A 154 -14.38 -4.00 16.33
CA GLU A 154 -14.24 -2.78 17.12
C GLU A 154 -12.89 -2.72 17.84
N GLU A 155 -12.41 -3.86 18.35
CA GLU A 155 -11.06 -3.98 18.90
C GLU A 155 -9.97 -3.70 17.84
N SER A 156 -10.13 -4.27 16.64
CA SER A 156 -9.25 -4.03 15.48
C SER A 156 -9.23 -2.55 15.08
N LEU A 157 -10.39 -1.90 15.06
CA LEU A 157 -10.52 -0.46 14.78
C LEU A 157 -9.86 0.40 15.86
N SER A 158 -10.00 0.02 17.14
CA SER A 158 -9.35 0.70 18.26
C SER A 158 -7.82 0.62 18.16
N LYS A 159 -7.28 -0.57 17.90
CA LYS A 159 -5.83 -0.78 17.65
C LYS A 159 -5.35 0.03 16.45
N HIS A 160 -6.13 0.05 15.37
CA HIS A 160 -5.83 0.84 14.17
C HIS A 160 -5.74 2.34 14.48
N ARG A 161 -6.71 2.86 15.25
CA ARG A 161 -6.74 4.26 15.70
C ARG A 161 -5.49 4.60 16.52
N GLN A 162 -5.18 3.81 17.55
CA GLN A 162 -4.02 4.02 18.42
C GLN A 162 -2.71 4.04 17.64
N SER A 163 -2.54 3.10 16.69
CA SER A 163 -1.35 3.05 15.82
C SER A 163 -1.19 4.33 14.97
N ILE A 164 -2.29 4.87 14.42
CA ILE A 164 -2.25 6.13 13.68
C ILE A 164 -1.91 7.29 14.61
N GLU A 165 -2.54 7.37 15.77
CA GLU A 165 -2.30 8.41 16.77
C GLU A 165 -0.84 8.45 17.23
N GLU A 166 -0.26 7.31 17.57
CA GLU A 166 1.15 7.22 17.97
C GLU A 166 2.08 7.71 16.86
N ARG A 167 1.87 7.25 15.63
CA ARG A 167 2.67 7.69 14.49
C ARG A 167 2.52 9.19 14.20
N LYS A 168 1.31 9.75 14.34
CA LYS A 168 1.05 11.19 14.20
C LYS A 168 1.72 11.97 15.32
N ARG A 169 1.66 11.48 16.57
CA ARG A 169 2.30 12.06 17.75
C ARG A 169 3.82 12.11 17.59
N LEU A 170 4.45 11.01 17.18
CA LEU A 170 5.88 10.95 16.90
C LEU A 170 6.30 11.95 15.82
N LYS A 171 5.52 12.06 14.74
CA LYS A 171 5.77 13.07 13.69
C LYS A 171 5.65 14.49 14.23
N PHE A 172 4.63 14.77 15.05
CA PHE A 172 4.40 16.09 15.64
C PHE A 172 5.55 16.51 16.56
N HIS A 173 5.99 15.65 17.48
CA HIS A 173 7.13 15.94 18.37
C HIS A 173 8.44 16.11 17.60
N ARG A 174 8.63 15.31 16.56
CA ARG A 174 9.80 15.44 15.70
C ARG A 174 9.80 16.78 14.95
N ASP A 175 8.63 17.22 14.49
CA ASP A 175 8.49 18.49 13.80
C ASP A 175 8.64 19.66 14.79
N GLU A 176 8.14 19.53 16.02
CA GLU A 176 8.40 20.48 17.13
C GLU A 176 9.89 20.63 17.45
N ALA A 177 10.64 19.53 17.51
CA ALA A 177 12.08 19.58 17.73
C ALA A 177 12.82 20.37 16.63
N ASP A 178 12.34 20.35 15.38
CA ASP A 178 12.92 21.18 14.31
C ASP A 178 12.71 22.67 14.57
N TYR A 179 11.54 23.06 15.07
CA TYR A 179 11.24 24.45 15.40
C TYR A 179 12.08 24.92 16.60
N ASN A 180 12.19 24.09 17.63
CA ASN A 180 13.01 24.41 18.82
C ASN A 180 14.51 24.53 18.50
N THR A 181 15.00 23.78 17.51
CA THR A 181 16.42 23.79 17.09
C THR A 181 16.72 24.74 15.91
N GLY A 182 15.71 25.46 15.41
CA GLY A 182 15.83 26.33 14.24
C GLY A 182 16.22 25.58 12.95
N ARG A 183 15.86 24.29 12.83
CA ARG A 183 16.16 23.41 11.68
C ARG A 183 14.99 23.28 10.71
N ILE A 184 14.21 24.35 10.54
CA ILE A 184 13.02 24.36 9.67
C ILE A 184 13.46 24.40 8.20
N TYR A 185 14.39 25.31 7.87
CA TYR A 185 14.94 25.49 6.52
C TYR A 185 16.42 25.11 6.49
N ARG A 186 16.75 24.03 5.79
CA ARG A 186 18.14 23.54 5.71
C ARG A 186 19.09 24.53 5.01
N TRP A 187 18.60 25.30 4.05
CA TRP A 187 19.40 26.26 3.29
C TRP A 187 19.82 27.50 4.10
N GLN A 188 19.18 27.79 5.24
CA GLN A 188 19.61 28.89 6.12
C GLN A 188 20.96 28.63 6.81
N ARG A 189 21.43 27.38 6.84
CA ARG A 189 22.73 27.01 7.43
C ARG A 189 23.90 27.09 6.47
N GLU A 190 23.68 27.29 5.17
CA GLU A 190 24.77 27.29 4.17
C GLU A 190 25.48 28.65 4.07
N SER A 191 25.03 29.67 4.81
CA SER A 191 25.56 31.04 4.74
C SER A 191 26.66 31.34 5.78
N GLY A 192 27.18 30.34 6.47
CA GLY A 192 28.21 30.55 7.49
C GLY A 192 28.92 29.27 7.89
N THR A 193 30.09 29.05 7.29
CA THR A 193 31.23 28.30 7.83
C THR A 193 31.05 26.80 8.08
N THR A 194 31.98 26.04 7.49
CA THR A 194 32.24 24.61 7.69
C THR A 194 31.35 23.67 6.87
N TRP A 195 31.78 23.48 5.61
CA TRP A 195 31.85 22.16 5.03
C TRP A 195 32.46 21.21 6.07
N THR A 196 31.65 20.49 6.84
CA THR A 196 32.11 19.23 7.41
C THR A 196 32.22 18.28 6.22
N PRO A 197 33.43 17.79 5.86
CA PRO A 197 33.54 16.74 4.87
C PRO A 197 32.60 15.61 5.30
N ARG A 198 31.82 15.07 4.35
CA ARG A 198 31.19 13.77 4.56
C ARG A 198 32.28 12.84 5.10
N GLY A 199 32.11 12.37 6.33
CA GLY A 199 33.06 11.47 6.96
C GLY A 199 33.38 10.29 6.03
N PRO A 200 34.60 9.73 6.09
CA PRO A 200 34.99 8.66 5.21
C PRO A 200 33.98 7.52 5.33
N ARG A 201 33.54 7.05 4.18
CA ARG A 201 32.78 5.81 3.99
C ARG A 201 33.48 4.75 4.83
N ARG A 202 32.80 4.19 5.84
CA ARG A 202 33.30 3.01 6.57
C ARG A 202 33.44 1.88 5.56
N GLU A 203 34.63 1.70 5.02
CA GLU A 203 35.06 0.43 4.43
C GLU A 203 35.16 -0.55 5.60
N GLY A 204 34.24 -1.50 5.66
CA GLY A 204 34.34 -2.60 6.59
C GLY A 204 35.58 -3.43 6.23
N PRO A 205 36.33 -3.97 7.20
CA PRO A 205 37.48 -4.81 6.90
C PRO A 205 36.98 -6.10 6.22
N GLN A 206 37.32 -6.24 4.94
CA GLN A 206 37.28 -7.51 4.22
C GLN A 206 38.42 -8.37 4.78
N GLN A 207 38.11 -9.26 5.71
CA GLN A 207 39.05 -10.31 6.11
C GLN A 207 38.97 -11.45 5.09
N ASP A 208 39.88 -11.38 4.11
CA ASP A 208 40.27 -12.50 3.27
C ASP A 208 40.99 -13.53 4.15
N LEU A 209 40.29 -14.60 4.53
CA LEU A 209 40.90 -15.81 5.08
C LEU A 209 40.94 -16.89 3.99
N ARG A 210 41.95 -16.81 3.13
CA ARG A 210 42.44 -17.95 2.35
C ARG A 210 43.96 -17.97 2.27
N SER A 211 44.50 -19.08 2.79
CA SER A 211 45.74 -19.77 2.39
C SER A 211 47.05 -19.47 3.14
N MET A 212 47.34 -20.31 4.14
CA MET A 212 48.67 -20.90 4.42
C MET A 212 48.41 -22.30 5.02
N ARG A 213 48.38 -23.36 4.20
CA ARG A 213 49.46 -24.34 3.91
C ARG A 213 49.84 -25.28 5.07
N SER A 214 49.29 -26.49 4.98
CA SER A 214 49.95 -27.82 5.08
C SER A 214 51.02 -28.07 6.16
N THR A 215 50.70 -28.99 7.08
CA THR A 215 51.55 -30.14 7.42
C THR A 215 50.70 -31.31 7.92
N ARG A 216 50.92 -32.49 7.33
CA ARG A 216 50.38 -33.81 7.69
C ARG A 216 50.77 -34.23 9.11
N PRO A 217 50.07 -35.23 9.68
CA PRO A 217 50.76 -36.52 9.88
C PRO A 217 49.98 -37.77 9.42
N THR A 218 50.77 -38.83 9.25
CA THR A 218 50.47 -40.18 8.77
C THR A 218 50.37 -41.17 9.96
N TRP A 219 49.68 -42.31 9.75
CA TRP A 219 49.67 -43.58 10.52
C TRP A 219 48.93 -43.62 11.88
N SER A 220 48.24 -44.70 12.29
CA SER A 220 47.84 -45.99 11.72
C SER A 220 46.74 -46.63 12.61
N PRO A 221 46.08 -47.73 12.18
CA PRO A 221 44.81 -48.24 12.74
C PRO A 221 44.95 -49.46 13.67
N ALA A 222 43.94 -49.68 14.53
CA ALA A 222 43.55 -50.95 15.16
C ALA A 222 42.15 -50.72 15.79
N GLY A 223 41.14 -51.58 15.74
CA GLY A 223 41.01 -53.00 15.45
C GLY A 223 39.96 -53.58 16.41
N ALA A 224 39.05 -54.43 15.91
CA ALA A 224 38.00 -55.21 16.61
C ALA A 224 36.77 -54.41 17.10
N GLY A 225 35.52 -54.82 16.90
CA GLY A 225 34.93 -56.06 16.40
C GLY A 225 33.38 -55.91 16.31
N PRO A 226 32.64 -56.95 15.87
CA PRO A 226 31.45 -56.78 15.03
C PRO A 226 30.11 -57.13 15.72
N SER A 227 29.04 -57.15 14.91
CA SER A 227 27.67 -57.69 15.12
C SER A 227 26.60 -56.63 15.46
N ARG A 228 25.37 -56.62 14.93
CA ARG A 228 24.54 -57.69 14.36
C ARG A 228 23.34 -57.04 13.62
N SER A 229 23.00 -57.51 12.42
CA SER A 229 21.69 -57.34 11.73
C SER A 229 20.67 -58.35 12.33
N PRO A 230 19.33 -58.38 12.06
CA PRO A 230 18.67 -57.98 10.80
C PRO A 230 17.20 -57.46 10.85
N GLN A 231 16.69 -57.17 9.63
CA GLN A 231 15.33 -57.37 9.12
C GLN A 231 14.21 -56.34 9.39
N GLY A 232 13.68 -55.80 8.27
CA GLY A 232 12.38 -55.13 8.16
C GLY A 232 12.16 -54.61 6.73
N GLN A 233 11.12 -55.11 6.06
CA GLN A 233 10.86 -55.07 4.61
C GLN A 233 10.15 -53.80 4.11
N GLY A 234 10.23 -53.58 2.78
CA GLY A 234 9.28 -52.82 1.94
C GLY A 234 9.62 -51.34 1.80
N GLY A 235 9.67 -50.71 0.62
CA GLY A 235 9.18 -51.05 -0.71
C GLY A 235 8.40 -49.86 -1.28
N VAL A 236 9.08 -49.01 -2.07
CA VAL A 236 8.57 -48.11 -3.15
C VAL A 236 7.51 -47.07 -2.74
N VAL A 237 7.70 -45.75 -2.95
CA VAL A 237 7.33 -44.99 -4.17
C VAL A 237 7.98 -43.60 -4.07
N GLY A 238 8.47 -43.10 -5.20
CA GLY A 238 9.18 -41.82 -5.30
C GLY A 238 8.30 -40.60 -5.05
N ASP A 239 8.94 -39.50 -4.64
CA ASP A 239 8.40 -38.17 -4.85
C ASP A 239 9.49 -37.19 -5.25
N THR A 240 9.13 -36.50 -6.32
CA THR A 240 9.81 -35.47 -7.06
C THR A 240 10.21 -34.27 -6.20
N GLY A 241 11.45 -33.82 -6.42
CA GLY A 241 11.95 -32.57 -5.86
C GLY A 241 11.17 -31.34 -6.36
N GLY A 242 10.94 -30.39 -5.46
CA GLY A 242 10.28 -29.13 -5.77
C GLY A 242 10.56 -28.04 -4.73
N ARG A 243 11.83 -27.62 -4.60
CA ARG A 243 12.23 -26.42 -3.87
C ARG A 243 11.57 -25.20 -4.55
N LYS A 244 10.64 -24.53 -3.86
CA LYS A 244 10.06 -23.25 -4.31
C LYS A 244 11.13 -22.15 -4.31
N ASP A 245 11.50 -21.71 -5.51
CA ASP A 245 12.33 -20.54 -5.75
C ASP A 245 11.69 -19.27 -5.18
N ARG A 246 12.47 -18.56 -4.36
CA ARG A 246 12.20 -17.17 -3.97
C ARG A 246 12.34 -16.29 -5.22
N ARG A 247 11.23 -15.73 -5.68
CA ARG A 247 11.20 -14.66 -6.70
C ARG A 247 12.06 -13.47 -6.22
N GLN A 248 13.20 -13.26 -6.89
CA GLN A 248 14.01 -12.04 -6.73
C GLN A 248 13.27 -10.86 -7.37
N GLN A 249 13.18 -9.74 -6.64
CA GLN A 249 12.72 -8.47 -7.20
C GLN A 249 13.78 -7.89 -8.15
N PRO A 250 13.41 -7.33 -9.31
CA PRO A 250 14.36 -6.71 -10.21
C PRO A 250 14.85 -5.36 -9.64
N GLN A 251 16.17 -5.22 -9.49
CA GLN A 251 16.81 -3.94 -9.16
C GLN A 251 16.58 -2.93 -10.29
N ARG A 252 15.95 -1.80 -9.98
CA ARG A 252 15.87 -0.64 -10.88
C ARG A 252 17.28 -0.03 -11.06
N ARG A 253 17.84 -0.13 -12.26
CA ARG A 253 19.05 0.59 -12.66
C ARG A 253 18.78 2.11 -12.67
N ALA A 254 19.67 2.87 -12.05
CA ALA A 254 19.63 4.32 -12.03
C ALA A 254 19.81 4.88 -13.47
N ARG A 255 18.89 5.72 -13.92
CA ARG A 255 19.03 6.48 -15.17
C ARG A 255 20.01 7.62 -14.95
N THR A 256 21.14 7.61 -15.64
CA THR A 256 22.06 8.73 -15.75
C THR A 256 21.45 9.77 -16.69
N PHE A 257 21.14 10.95 -16.16
CA PHE A 257 20.70 12.10 -16.96
C PHE A 257 21.95 12.86 -17.43
N LYS A 258 22.31 12.75 -18.71
CA LYS A 258 23.31 13.65 -19.32
C LYS A 258 22.64 15.00 -19.58
N LYS A 259 23.16 16.06 -18.96
CA LYS A 259 22.82 17.45 -19.29
C LYS A 259 23.29 17.73 -20.71
N ARG A 260 22.38 18.25 -21.55
CA ARG A 260 22.74 18.89 -22.82
C ARG A 260 22.50 20.39 -22.62
N TRP A 261 23.49 21.15 -23.08
CA TRP A 261 23.59 22.61 -23.04
C TRP A 261 22.40 23.28 -23.71
#